data_AF-A0A7V5E8G2-F1
#
_entry.id   AF-A0A7V5E8G2-F1
#
_cell.length_a   1.000
_cell.length_b   1.000
_cell.length_c   1.000
_cell.angle_alpha   90.00
_cell.angle_beta   90.00
_cell.angle_gamma   90.00
#
_symmetry.space_group_name_H-M   'P 1'
#
loop_
_entity.id
_entity.type
_entity.pdbx_description
1 polymer ?
#
loop_
_entity_poly.entity_id
_entity_poly.type
_entity_poly.pdbx_seq_one_letter_code
_entity_poly.pdbx_strand_id
1 'polypeptide(L)'
;MKKFVAMLLCFLVLACGPKVPHRIIPDYGKKGIRLIAVMPIEGRWTNEEIVKLFRNRILEGVYFKGYPKIPLEVIDNTLEPIYKTEMNEKVRDLSMKVVKEKLKVDAALYCRIEKFEGSRIFFYLPYYFAASCELRSVKTGESLWDAHYEERKRLFGYSSFDLTLKKSQTYEAIVWDVAEKIVETLPEGPELIE
;
A
#
# COMPACT_ATOMS: atom_id res chain seq x y z
N MET A 1 4.13 -7.17 47.52
CA MET A 1 5.00 -6.94 46.33
C MET A 1 4.77 -7.95 45.21
N LYS A 2 4.78 -9.28 45.45
CA LYS A 2 4.53 -10.30 44.38
C LYS A 2 3.20 -10.15 43.62
N LYS A 3 2.12 -9.70 44.29
CA LYS A 3 0.81 -9.48 43.66
C LYS A 3 0.76 -8.28 42.70
N PHE A 4 1.57 -7.25 42.94
CA PHE A 4 1.66 -6.07 42.05
C PHE A 4 2.47 -6.38 40.77
N VAL A 5 3.51 -7.21 40.87
CA VAL A 5 4.31 -7.64 39.72
C VAL A 5 3.49 -8.53 38.78
N ALA A 6 2.67 -9.44 39.32
CA ALA A 6 1.76 -10.27 38.52
C ALA A 6 0.69 -9.45 37.78
N MET A 7 0.18 -8.39 38.41
CA MET A 7 -0.81 -7.49 37.81
C MET A 7 -0.20 -6.66 36.66
N LEU A 8 1.04 -6.18 36.82
CA LEU A 8 1.74 -5.45 35.76
C LEU A 8 2.07 -6.34 34.54
N LEU A 9 2.36 -7.63 34.78
CA LEU A 9 2.66 -8.60 33.72
C LEU A 9 1.42 -8.95 32.87
N CYS A 10 0.23 -8.94 33.45
CA CYS A 10 -1.03 -9.20 32.73
C CYS A 10 -1.46 -8.05 31.80
N PHE A 11 -1.05 -6.80 32.07
CA PHE A 11 -1.40 -5.67 31.20
C PHE A 11 -0.55 -5.60 29.91
N LEU A 12 0.61 -6.27 29.88
CA LEU A 12 1.51 -6.26 28.71
C LEU A 12 1.01 -7.13 27.55
N VAL A 13 -0.01 -7.97 27.75
CA VAL A 13 -0.48 -8.95 26.75
C VAL A 13 -1.71 -8.47 25.96
N LEU A 14 -2.22 -7.26 26.21
CA LEU A 14 -3.48 -6.76 25.60
C LEU A 14 -3.28 -5.75 24.45
N ALA A 15 -2.05 -5.54 23.99
CA ALA A 15 -1.78 -4.68 22.84
C ALA A 15 -1.95 -5.45 21.51
N CYS A 16 -3.18 -5.82 21.17
CA CYS A 16 -3.51 -6.27 19.82
C CYS A 16 -3.87 -5.04 18.98
N GLY A 17 -3.06 -4.73 17.98
CA GLY A 17 -3.35 -3.65 17.01
C GLY A 17 -4.60 -3.96 16.17
N PRO A 18 -5.19 -2.94 15.50
CA PRO A 18 -6.33 -3.14 14.62
C PRO A 18 -5.95 -4.09 13.47
N LYS A 19 -6.78 -5.12 13.25
CA LYS A 19 -6.59 -6.08 12.16
C LYS A 19 -6.91 -5.43 10.82
N VAL A 20 -5.99 -5.52 9.86
CA VAL A 20 -6.16 -4.99 8.50
C VAL A 20 -7.23 -5.81 7.76
N PRO A 21 -8.34 -5.19 7.30
CA PRO A 21 -9.30 -5.86 6.43
C PRO A 21 -8.64 -6.27 5.11
N HIS A 22 -8.69 -7.56 4.80
CA HIS A 22 -8.17 -8.11 3.56
C HIS A 22 -8.97 -9.33 3.14
N ARG A 23 -8.92 -9.65 1.85
CA ARG A 23 -9.47 -10.87 1.26
C ARG A 23 -8.38 -11.56 0.44
N ILE A 24 -8.28 -12.86 0.61
CA ILE A 24 -7.43 -13.74 -0.21
C ILE A 24 -8.37 -14.79 -0.80
N ILE A 25 -8.26 -15.07 -2.09
CA ILE A 25 -9.04 -16.16 -2.69
C ILE A 25 -8.60 -17.52 -2.13
N PRO A 26 -9.52 -18.50 -2.06
CA PRO A 26 -9.13 -19.88 -1.82
C PRO A 26 -8.08 -20.34 -2.84
N ASP A 27 -7.17 -21.20 -2.41
CA ASP A 27 -6.15 -21.81 -3.30
C ASP A 27 -5.22 -20.81 -4.00
N TYR A 28 -4.96 -19.63 -3.41
CA TYR A 28 -4.01 -18.65 -3.96
C TYR A 28 -2.67 -19.28 -4.38
N GLY A 29 -2.07 -20.13 -3.53
CA GLY A 29 -0.80 -20.80 -3.83
C GLY A 29 -0.85 -21.70 -5.08
N LYS A 30 -2.01 -22.26 -5.44
CA LYS A 30 -2.18 -23.07 -6.65
C LYS A 30 -2.28 -22.24 -7.93
N LYS A 31 -2.51 -20.92 -7.82
CA LYS A 31 -2.57 -20.01 -8.98
C LYS A 31 -1.19 -19.75 -9.60
N GLY A 32 -0.11 -20.09 -8.89
CA GLY A 32 1.26 -20.05 -9.42
C GLY A 32 1.72 -18.64 -9.83
N ILE A 33 1.31 -17.62 -9.07
CA ILE A 33 1.71 -16.24 -9.32
C ILE A 33 3.18 -16.08 -8.96
N ARG A 34 4.01 -15.68 -9.94
CA ARG A 34 5.44 -15.45 -9.72
C ARG A 34 5.83 -14.01 -9.95
N LEU A 35 5.36 -13.40 -11.03
CA LEU A 35 5.70 -12.02 -11.37
C LEU A 35 4.51 -11.09 -11.10
N ILE A 36 4.72 -10.10 -10.23
CA ILE A 36 3.74 -9.08 -9.88
C ILE A 36 4.23 -7.72 -10.39
N ALA A 37 3.46 -7.08 -11.27
CA ALA A 37 3.70 -5.69 -11.65
C ALA A 37 3.03 -4.74 -10.66
N VAL A 38 3.80 -3.86 -10.02
CA VAL A 38 3.26 -2.76 -9.19
C VAL A 38 2.87 -1.60 -10.11
N MET A 39 1.58 -1.47 -10.38
CA MET A 39 1.04 -0.50 -11.33
C MET A 39 1.14 0.94 -10.78
N PRO A 40 1.06 1.96 -11.65
CA PRO A 40 0.96 3.34 -11.19
C PRO A 40 -0.23 3.53 -10.23
N ILE A 41 -0.01 4.24 -9.13
CA ILE A 41 -1.04 4.43 -8.11
C ILE A 41 -2.04 5.47 -8.56
N GLU A 42 -3.31 5.20 -8.32
CA GLU A 42 -4.38 6.17 -8.53
C GLU A 42 -4.57 7.08 -7.30
N GLY A 43 -4.74 8.38 -7.53
CA GLY A 43 -5.11 9.34 -6.48
C GLY A 43 -5.54 10.67 -7.11
N ARG A 44 -6.71 11.20 -6.74
CA ARG A 44 -7.24 12.43 -7.35
C ARG A 44 -6.57 13.72 -6.87
N TRP A 45 -5.85 13.71 -5.75
CA TRP A 45 -5.32 14.92 -5.10
C TRP A 45 -4.01 14.67 -4.33
N THR A 46 -3.26 13.64 -4.71
CA THR A 46 -2.07 13.23 -3.97
C THR A 46 -0.83 13.88 -4.56
N ASN A 47 0.03 14.45 -3.70
CA ASN A 47 1.37 14.93 -4.10
C ASN A 47 2.14 13.78 -4.78
N GLU A 48 2.75 14.06 -5.93
CA GLU A 48 3.53 13.11 -6.72
C GLU A 48 4.62 12.43 -5.86
N GLU A 49 5.21 13.16 -4.93
CA GLU A 49 6.21 12.63 -3.99
C GLU A 49 5.64 11.51 -3.11
N ILE A 50 4.41 11.69 -2.59
CA ILE A 50 3.74 10.70 -1.75
C ILE A 50 3.36 9.47 -2.58
N VAL A 51 2.90 9.69 -3.81
CA VAL A 51 2.61 8.61 -4.74
C VAL A 51 3.87 7.77 -4.99
N LYS A 52 5.00 8.43 -5.27
CA LYS A 52 6.31 7.77 -5.45
C LYS A 52 6.74 7.02 -4.19
N LEU A 53 6.67 7.67 -3.02
CA LEU A 53 7.05 7.07 -1.75
C LEU A 53 6.22 5.82 -1.43
N PHE A 54 4.89 5.93 -1.58
CA PHE A 54 3.98 4.81 -1.35
C PHE A 54 4.26 3.66 -2.34
N ARG A 55 4.43 3.96 -3.64
CA ARG A 55 4.70 2.92 -4.66
C ARG A 55 5.99 2.17 -4.41
N ASN A 56 7.05 2.90 -4.08
CA ASN A 56 8.35 2.32 -3.77
C ASN A 56 8.25 1.40 -2.55
N ARG A 57 7.55 1.85 -1.50
CA ARG A 57 7.36 1.03 -0.30
C ARG A 57 6.54 -0.23 -0.57
N ILE A 58 5.50 -0.15 -1.40
CA ILE A 58 4.74 -1.33 -1.85
C ILE A 58 5.65 -2.29 -2.62
N LEU A 59 6.47 -1.79 -3.57
CA LEU A 59 7.39 -2.63 -4.33
C LEU A 59 8.42 -3.34 -3.43
N GLU A 60 8.98 -2.62 -2.46
CA GLU A 60 9.87 -3.20 -1.46
C GLU A 60 9.16 -4.30 -0.65
N GLY A 61 7.95 -4.02 -0.16
CA GLY A 61 7.17 -5.01 0.59
C GLY A 61 6.89 -6.27 -0.25
N VAL A 62 6.49 -6.10 -1.52
CA VAL A 62 6.26 -7.21 -2.45
C VAL A 62 7.55 -8.03 -2.62
N TYR A 63 8.69 -7.36 -2.74
CA TYR A 63 9.99 -8.04 -2.80
C TYR A 63 10.30 -8.81 -1.52
N PHE A 64 10.10 -8.20 -0.35
CA PHE A 64 10.31 -8.86 0.95
C PHE A 64 9.35 -10.03 1.18
N LYS A 65 8.20 -10.05 0.51
CA LYS A 65 7.29 -11.21 0.50
C LYS A 65 7.78 -12.37 -0.36
N GLY A 66 8.93 -12.26 -1.03
CA GLY A 66 9.50 -13.34 -1.84
C GLY A 66 9.04 -13.33 -3.30
N TYR A 67 8.59 -12.17 -3.81
CA TYR A 67 8.34 -11.97 -5.24
C TYR A 67 9.52 -11.24 -5.91
N PRO A 68 9.93 -11.62 -7.13
CA PRO A 68 10.95 -10.90 -7.88
C PRO A 68 10.60 -9.43 -8.09
N LYS A 69 11.60 -8.55 -7.90
CA LYS A 69 11.44 -7.11 -8.09
C LYS A 69 11.44 -6.74 -9.57
N ILE A 70 10.35 -6.14 -10.04
CA ILE A 70 10.27 -5.49 -11.35
C ILE A 70 10.50 -3.98 -11.15
N PRO A 71 11.51 -3.36 -11.77
CA PRO A 71 11.75 -1.91 -11.63
C PRO A 71 10.53 -1.11 -12.10
N LEU A 72 10.16 -0.06 -11.34
CA LEU A 72 8.99 0.76 -11.66
C LEU A 72 9.17 1.50 -12.99
N GLU A 73 10.40 1.89 -13.31
CA GLU A 73 10.74 2.57 -14.57
C GLU A 73 10.49 1.67 -15.78
N VAL A 74 10.71 0.36 -15.65
CA VAL A 74 10.41 -0.61 -16.73
C VAL A 74 8.90 -0.67 -16.96
N ILE A 75 8.11 -0.69 -15.89
CA ILE A 75 6.64 -0.67 -15.98
C ILE A 75 6.18 0.64 -16.62
N ASP A 76 6.67 1.78 -16.11
CA ASP A 76 6.22 3.10 -16.53
C ASP A 76 6.59 3.39 -17.99
N ASN A 77 7.82 3.09 -18.41
CA ASN A 77 8.24 3.24 -19.81
C ASN A 77 7.45 2.34 -20.77
N THR A 78 7.02 1.17 -20.30
CA THR A 78 6.20 0.24 -21.09
C THR A 78 4.76 0.75 -21.25
N LEU A 79 4.23 1.42 -20.22
CA LEU A 79 2.87 1.94 -20.20
C LEU A 79 2.74 3.35 -20.80
N GLU A 80 3.80 4.16 -20.78
CA GLU A 80 3.83 5.52 -21.33
C GLU A 80 3.27 5.65 -22.76
N PRO A 81 3.66 4.83 -23.75
CA PRO A 81 3.11 4.94 -25.11
C PRO A 81 1.62 4.58 -25.17
N ILE A 82 1.13 3.73 -24.25
CA ILE A 82 -0.29 3.33 -24.18
C ILE A 82 -1.12 4.51 -23.66
N TYR A 83 -0.66 5.15 -22.57
CA TYR A 83 -1.33 6.33 -22.01
C TYR A 83 -1.39 7.52 -22.98
N LYS A 84 -0.37 7.69 -23.83
CA LYS A 84 -0.35 8.76 -24.85
C LYS A 84 -1.33 8.51 -26.00
N THR A 85 -1.68 7.24 -26.26
CA THR A 85 -2.55 6.84 -27.38
C THR A 85 -4.01 6.71 -26.94
N GLU A 86 -4.25 6.20 -25.73
CA GLU A 86 -5.57 6.06 -25.11
C GLU A 86 -5.87 7.30 -24.25
N MET A 87 -6.26 8.41 -24.89
CA MET A 87 -6.66 9.65 -24.20
C MET A 87 -7.74 9.37 -23.13
N ASN A 88 -7.41 9.62 -21.86
CA ASN A 88 -8.30 9.86 -20.71
C ASN A 88 -8.86 8.69 -19.86
N GLU A 89 -8.53 7.42 -20.10
CA GLU A 89 -9.00 6.37 -19.18
C GLU A 89 -8.03 6.11 -18.02
N LYS A 90 -8.60 5.98 -16.82
CA LYS A 90 -7.88 5.81 -15.55
C LYS A 90 -7.02 4.53 -15.61
N VAL A 91 -5.88 4.54 -14.93
CA VAL A 91 -4.89 3.44 -14.85
C VAL A 91 -5.54 2.06 -14.62
N ARG A 92 -6.64 1.99 -13.89
CA ARG A 92 -7.40 0.77 -13.58
C ARG A 92 -8.15 0.14 -14.77
N ASP A 93 -8.46 0.90 -15.81
CA ASP A 93 -9.16 0.42 -17.01
C ASP A 93 -8.22 0.02 -18.15
N LEU A 94 -6.89 0.09 -17.93
CA LEU A 94 -5.95 -0.60 -18.81
C LEU A 94 -6.37 -2.06 -18.92
N SER A 95 -6.81 -2.45 -20.11
CA SER A 95 -7.26 -3.80 -20.38
C SER A 95 -6.19 -4.78 -19.92
N MET A 96 -6.58 -5.78 -19.12
CA MET A 96 -5.67 -6.83 -18.66
C MET A 96 -4.92 -7.49 -19.84
N LYS A 97 -5.52 -7.45 -21.04
CA LYS A 97 -4.90 -7.89 -22.29
C LYS A 97 -3.64 -7.09 -22.63
N VAL A 98 -3.67 -5.75 -22.49
CA VAL A 98 -2.52 -4.87 -22.74
C VAL A 98 -1.43 -5.12 -21.70
N VAL A 99 -1.81 -5.24 -20.43
CA VAL A 99 -0.89 -5.58 -19.34
C VAL A 99 -0.20 -6.93 -19.62
N LYS A 100 -0.96 -7.94 -20.04
CA LYS A 100 -0.43 -9.27 -20.40
C LYS A 100 0.56 -9.23 -21.55
N GLU A 101 0.19 -8.59 -22.64
CA GLU A 101 0.97 -8.58 -23.87
C GLU A 101 2.27 -7.79 -23.73
N LYS A 102 2.25 -6.70 -22.96
CA LYS A 102 3.37 -5.77 -22.86
C LYS A 102 4.31 -6.06 -21.68
N LEU A 103 3.76 -6.35 -20.49
CA LEU A 103 4.56 -6.53 -19.28
C LEU A 103 4.97 -7.99 -19.03
N LYS A 104 4.31 -8.97 -19.66
CA LYS A 104 4.60 -10.41 -19.51
C LYS A 104 4.68 -10.88 -18.04
N VAL A 105 3.79 -10.36 -17.21
CA VAL A 105 3.66 -10.70 -15.78
C VAL A 105 2.48 -11.62 -15.51
N ASP A 106 2.45 -12.28 -14.35
CA ASP A 106 1.36 -13.17 -13.94
C ASP A 106 0.19 -12.42 -13.29
N ALA A 107 0.50 -11.38 -12.54
CA ALA A 107 -0.47 -10.55 -11.85
C ALA A 107 -0.07 -9.07 -11.86
N ALA A 108 -1.06 -8.19 -11.71
CA ALA A 108 -0.89 -6.75 -11.61
C ALA A 108 -1.50 -6.26 -10.28
N LEU A 109 -0.71 -5.49 -9.53
CA LEU A 109 -1.08 -4.90 -8.26
C LEU A 109 -1.51 -3.46 -8.48
N TYR A 110 -2.79 -3.19 -8.29
CA TYR A 110 -3.40 -1.87 -8.40
C TYR A 110 -3.58 -1.30 -7.01
N CYS A 111 -3.04 -0.11 -6.75
CA CYS A 111 -3.23 0.58 -5.50
C CYS A 111 -3.86 1.96 -5.72
N ARG A 112 -4.65 2.40 -4.75
CA ARG A 112 -5.31 3.69 -4.74
C ARG A 112 -5.10 4.37 -3.39
N ILE A 113 -4.71 5.63 -3.45
CA ILE A 113 -4.73 6.52 -2.28
C ILE A 113 -6.11 7.16 -2.25
N GLU A 114 -6.90 6.77 -1.27
CA GLU A 114 -8.30 7.19 -1.13
C GLU A 114 -8.40 8.53 -0.41
N LYS A 115 -7.59 8.70 0.63
CA LYS A 115 -7.58 9.91 1.44
C LYS A 115 -6.18 10.28 1.86
N PHE A 116 -5.85 11.55 1.67
CA PHE A 116 -4.63 12.16 2.19
C PHE A 116 -4.94 13.57 2.68
N GLU A 117 -5.34 13.69 3.93
CA GLU A 117 -5.83 14.95 4.47
C GLU A 117 -5.36 15.18 5.91
N GLY A 118 -5.19 16.45 6.25
CA GLY A 118 -5.10 16.86 7.65
C GLY A 118 -5.70 18.25 7.81
N SER A 119 -6.76 18.35 8.61
CA SER A 119 -7.47 19.60 8.88
C SER A 119 -7.21 20.06 10.31
N ARG A 120 -6.67 21.27 10.47
CA ARG A 120 -6.32 21.78 11.82
C ARG A 120 -7.58 21.98 12.66
N ILE A 121 -7.54 21.48 13.89
CA ILE A 121 -8.57 21.72 14.91
C ILE A 121 -7.87 22.30 16.15
N PHE A 122 -7.99 23.62 16.36
CA PHE A 122 -7.35 24.36 17.46
C PHE A 122 -5.84 24.09 17.60
N PHE A 123 -5.47 23.25 18.59
CA PHE A 123 -4.10 22.88 18.99
C PHE A 123 -3.66 21.49 18.49
N TYR A 124 -4.46 20.83 17.66
CA TYR A 124 -4.06 19.56 17.04
C TYR A 124 -4.39 19.49 15.56
N LEU A 125 -3.60 18.70 14.84
CA LEU A 125 -3.75 18.38 13.44
C LEU A 125 -3.91 16.85 13.33
N PRO A 126 -5.16 16.34 13.19
CA PRO A 126 -5.38 14.97 12.80
C PRO A 126 -4.90 14.78 11.36
N TYR A 127 -4.15 13.71 11.14
CA TYR A 127 -3.52 13.39 9.88
C TYR A 127 -3.97 12.00 9.46
N TYR A 128 -4.53 11.92 8.25
CA TYR A 128 -5.21 10.72 7.75
C TYR A 128 -4.56 10.27 6.46
N PHE A 129 -4.18 9.00 6.41
CA PHE A 129 -3.77 8.33 5.21
C PHE A 129 -4.58 7.05 5.06
N ALA A 130 -5.32 6.93 3.96
CA ALA A 130 -6.08 5.72 3.64
C ALA A 130 -5.71 5.26 2.22
N ALA A 131 -5.41 3.97 2.10
CA ALA A 131 -5.12 3.35 0.82
C ALA A 131 -5.75 1.95 0.72
N SER A 132 -6.07 1.58 -0.51
CA SER A 132 -6.50 0.23 -0.86
C SER A 132 -5.62 -0.31 -1.98
N CYS A 133 -5.39 -1.62 -1.95
CA CYS A 133 -4.64 -2.33 -2.97
C CYS A 133 -5.39 -3.60 -3.37
N GLU A 134 -5.29 -3.96 -4.65
CA GLU A 134 -5.95 -5.11 -5.26
C GLU A 134 -4.98 -5.80 -6.22
N LEU A 135 -4.73 -7.08 -6.01
CA LEU A 135 -3.93 -7.93 -6.88
C LEU A 135 -4.84 -8.67 -7.85
N ARG A 136 -4.63 -8.47 -9.15
CA ARG A 136 -5.43 -9.10 -10.21
C ARG A 136 -4.59 -10.04 -11.05
N SER A 137 -5.15 -11.21 -11.35
CA SER A 137 -4.58 -12.14 -12.33
C SER A 137 -4.63 -11.52 -13.72
N VAL A 138 -3.49 -11.47 -14.39
CA VAL A 138 -3.41 -10.95 -15.76
C VAL A 138 -3.97 -11.95 -16.78
N LYS A 139 -4.05 -13.24 -16.41
CA LYS A 139 -4.61 -14.30 -17.27
C LYS A 139 -6.14 -14.27 -17.30
N THR A 140 -6.78 -14.05 -16.15
CA THR A 140 -8.23 -14.19 -15.98
C THR A 140 -8.94 -12.88 -15.63
N GLY A 141 -8.21 -11.85 -15.21
CA GLY A 141 -8.78 -10.61 -14.67
C GLY A 141 -9.35 -10.76 -13.26
N GLU A 142 -9.29 -11.95 -12.66
CA GLU A 142 -9.82 -12.25 -11.33
C GLU A 142 -9.02 -11.51 -10.25
N SER A 143 -9.73 -10.93 -9.28
CA SER A 143 -9.14 -10.35 -8.06
C SER A 143 -8.70 -11.46 -7.13
N LEU A 144 -7.39 -11.62 -6.95
CA LEU A 144 -6.76 -12.69 -6.16
C LEU A 144 -6.58 -12.30 -4.69
N TRP A 145 -6.36 -11.01 -4.46
CA TRP A 145 -6.19 -10.44 -3.13
C TRP A 145 -6.61 -8.98 -3.13
N ASP A 146 -7.19 -8.52 -2.04
CA ASP A 146 -7.44 -7.10 -1.77
C ASP A 146 -7.20 -6.78 -0.30
N ALA A 147 -6.72 -5.57 -0.05
CA ALA A 147 -6.52 -5.05 1.30
C ALA A 147 -6.80 -3.55 1.34
N HIS A 148 -7.30 -3.10 2.48
CA HIS A 148 -7.55 -1.69 2.77
C HIS A 148 -7.04 -1.37 4.16
N TYR A 149 -6.32 -0.25 4.29
CA TYR A 149 -5.86 0.22 5.58
C TYR A 149 -5.93 1.74 5.68
N GLU A 150 -6.33 2.21 6.85
CA GLU A 150 -6.36 3.61 7.23
C GLU A 150 -5.56 3.80 8.51
N GLU A 151 -4.66 4.77 8.49
CA GLU A 151 -3.93 5.21 9.66
C GLU A 151 -4.28 6.66 9.99
N ARG A 152 -4.45 6.94 11.29
CA ARG A 152 -4.78 8.28 11.80
C ARG A 152 -3.82 8.68 12.91
N LYS A 153 -2.89 9.60 12.60
CA LYS A 153 -2.03 10.22 13.61
C LYS A 153 -2.61 11.54 14.09
N ARG A 154 -2.47 11.82 15.38
CA ARG A 154 -2.85 13.12 15.97
C ARG A 154 -1.58 13.88 16.33
N LEU A 155 -1.32 14.97 15.61
CA LEU A 155 -0.19 15.85 15.90
C LEU A 155 -0.66 16.98 16.81
N PHE A 156 -0.02 17.15 17.96
CA PHE A 156 -0.28 18.26 18.87
C PHE A 156 0.79 19.33 18.68
N GLY A 157 0.39 20.59 18.74
CA GLY A 157 1.32 21.69 18.60
C GLY A 157 0.82 23.00 19.18
N TYR A 158 1.77 23.81 19.62
CA TYR A 158 1.49 25.07 20.31
C TYR A 158 1.27 26.23 19.32
N SER A 159 1.68 26.08 18.06
CA SER A 159 1.50 27.07 16.99
C SER A 159 1.25 26.41 15.62
N SER A 160 0.80 27.19 14.64
CA SER A 160 0.62 26.72 13.25
C SER A 160 1.93 26.30 12.59
N PHE A 161 3.03 26.98 12.94
CA PHE A 161 4.36 26.64 12.45
C PHE A 161 4.84 25.29 13.01
N ASP A 162 4.67 25.08 14.32
CA ASP A 162 5.00 23.81 15.00
C ASP A 162 4.19 22.63 14.43
N LEU A 163 2.89 22.82 14.18
CA LEU A 163 2.04 21.81 13.54
C LEU A 163 2.45 21.51 12.08
N THR A 164 2.86 22.53 11.32
CA THR A 164 3.35 22.35 9.94
C THR A 164 4.67 21.58 9.91
N LEU A 165 5.60 21.92 10.79
CA LEU A 165 6.89 21.23 10.90
C LEU A 165 6.72 19.75 11.32
N LYS A 166 5.85 19.47 12.29
CA LYS A 166 5.52 18.10 12.68
C LYS A 166 4.86 17.31 11.56
N LYS A 167 4.02 17.96 10.75
CA LYS A 167 3.40 17.34 9.56
C LYS A 167 4.47 16.94 8.54
N SER A 168 5.42 17.81 8.22
CA SER A 168 6.52 17.48 7.30
C SER A 168 7.45 16.39 7.84
N GLN A 169 7.54 16.20 9.15
CA GLN A 169 8.34 15.12 9.76
C GLN A 169 7.60 13.77 9.83
N THR A 170 6.25 13.77 9.78
CA THR A 170 5.46 12.56 10.08
C THR A 170 4.84 11.92 8.85
N TYR A 171 4.81 12.60 7.70
CA TYR A 171 4.11 12.07 6.52
C TYR A 171 4.78 10.83 5.93
N GLU A 172 6.11 10.76 5.90
CA GLU A 172 6.79 9.57 5.40
C GLU A 172 6.47 8.35 6.27
N ALA A 173 6.54 8.53 7.59
CA ALA A 173 6.25 7.48 8.55
C ALA A 173 4.81 6.94 8.42
N ILE A 174 3.80 7.80 8.21
CA ILE A 174 2.43 7.31 8.04
C ILE A 174 2.23 6.56 6.72
N VAL A 175 2.89 7.02 5.64
CA VAL A 175 2.85 6.37 4.33
C VAL A 175 3.50 5.00 4.42
N TRP A 176 4.63 4.92 5.13
CA TRP A 176 5.34 3.66 5.37
C TRP A 176 4.52 2.68 6.19
N ASP A 177 3.95 3.12 7.33
CA ASP A 177 3.11 2.30 8.18
C ASP A 177 1.95 1.69 7.38
N VAL A 178 1.27 2.51 6.56
CA VAL A 178 0.13 2.05 5.76
C VAL A 178 0.55 1.06 4.67
N ALA A 179 1.63 1.34 3.94
CA ALA A 179 2.14 0.44 2.91
C ALA A 179 2.56 -0.91 3.52
N GLU A 180 3.26 -0.88 4.66
CA GLU A 180 3.72 -2.08 5.37
C GLU A 180 2.54 -2.91 5.86
N LYS A 181 1.55 -2.29 6.51
CA LYS A 181 0.35 -2.97 7.00
C LYS A 181 -0.47 -3.60 5.87
N ILE A 182 -0.56 -2.93 4.72
CA ILE A 182 -1.20 -3.51 3.54
C ILE A 182 -0.41 -4.73 3.06
N VAL A 183 0.90 -4.59 2.84
CA VAL A 183 1.71 -5.66 2.26
C VAL A 183 1.91 -6.83 3.23
N GLU A 184 1.88 -6.62 4.54
CA GLU A 184 1.88 -7.70 5.54
C GLU A 184 0.78 -8.73 5.26
N THR A 185 -0.37 -8.30 4.74
CA THR A 185 -1.51 -9.18 4.39
C THR A 185 -1.38 -9.86 3.03
N LEU A 186 -0.38 -9.49 2.22
CA LEU A 186 -0.11 -10.15 0.95
C LEU A 186 0.42 -11.57 1.21
N PRO A 187 -0.07 -12.58 0.47
CA PRO A 187 0.48 -13.93 0.52
C PRO A 187 1.98 -13.96 0.20
N GLU A 188 2.65 -15.00 0.66
CA GLU A 188 4.07 -15.21 0.39
C GLU A 188 4.31 -15.64 -1.06
N GLY A 189 5.42 -15.16 -1.60
CA GLY A 189 5.87 -15.40 -2.95
C GLY A 189 6.75 -16.63 -3.09
N PRO A 190 7.05 -17.02 -4.33
CA PRO A 190 7.74 -18.28 -4.64
C PRO A 190 9.21 -18.33 -4.22
N GLU A 191 9.84 -17.18 -3.95
CA GLU A 191 11.26 -17.09 -3.57
C GLU A 191 11.45 -16.81 -2.08
N LEU A 192 10.39 -16.89 -1.27
CA LEU A 192 10.53 -16.82 0.18
C LEU A 192 11.31 -18.05 0.65
N ILE A 193 12.56 -17.85 1.07
CA ILE A 193 13.38 -18.88 1.69
C ILE A 193 13.00 -18.89 3.17
N GLU A 194 12.41 -19.98 3.65
CA GLU A 194 12.15 -20.25 5.07
C GLU A 194 13.46 -20.41 5.88
#